data_AF-W0JTF9-F1
#
_entry.id   AF-W0JTF9-F1
#
_cell.length_a   1.000
_cell.length_b   1.000
_cell.length_c   1.000
_cell.angle_alpha   90.00
_cell.angle_beta   90.00
_cell.angle_gamma   90.00
#
_symmetry.space_group_name_H-M   'P 1'
#
loop_
_entity.id
_entity.type
_entity.pdbx_description
1 polymer ?
#
loop_
_entity_poly.entity_id
_entity_poly.type
_entity_poly.pdbx_seq_one_letter_code
_entity_poly.pdbx_strand_id
1 'polypeptide(L)' 'MLDKLGPLGIAGLVIVLVGIAVIAYGNYIVAAGIAIVLVGLALTVKALVSGMLGAFGMM' A
#
# COMPACT_ATOMS: atom_id res chain seq x y z
N MET A 1 -8.10 9.01 4.84
CA MET A 1 -7.35 8.08 5.71
C MET A 1 -5.85 8.34 5.70
N LEU A 2 -5.30 9.16 4.79
CA LEU A 2 -3.89 9.60 4.87
C LEU A 2 -3.60 10.31 6.20
N ASP A 3 -4.59 11.07 6.64
CA ASP A 3 -4.85 11.62 7.97
C ASP A 3 -4.80 10.61 9.15
N LYS A 4 -4.89 9.30 8.91
CA LYS A 4 -4.82 8.21 9.92
C LYS A 4 -3.57 7.32 9.80
N LEU A 5 -2.67 7.58 8.84
CA LEU A 5 -1.47 6.75 8.63
C LEU A 5 -0.44 6.90 9.76
N GLY A 6 -0.50 7.99 10.52
CA GLY A 6 0.55 8.36 11.47
C GLY A 6 1.89 8.65 10.79
N PRO A 7 2.90 9.12 11.54
CA PRO A 7 4.21 9.47 10.98
C PRO A 7 4.89 8.30 10.25
N LEU A 8 4.77 7.09 10.79
CA LEU A 8 5.39 5.89 10.23
C LEU A 8 4.71 5.43 8.94
N GLY A 9 3.38 5.50 8.86
CA GLY A 9 2.64 5.15 7.64
C GLY A 9 2.95 6.13 6.51
N ILE A 10 3.09 7.43 6.83
CA ILE A 10 3.49 8.45 5.85
C ILE A 10 4.91 8.16 5.35
N ALA A 11 5.87 7.87 6.25
CA ALA A 11 7.23 7.51 5.86
C ALA A 11 7.25 6.28 4.94
N GLY A 12 6.48 5.23 5.27
CA GLY A 12 6.33 4.04 4.43
C GLY A 12 5.77 4.37 3.04
N LEU A 13 4.73 5.21 2.96
CA LEU A 13 4.17 5.65 1.68
C LEU A 13 5.20 6.39 0.83
N VAL A 14 5.98 7.30 1.43
CA VAL A 14 7.04 8.02 0.73
C VAL A 14 8.09 7.05 0.18
N ILE A 15 8.53 6.07 0.97
CA ILE A 15 9.50 5.06 0.54
C ILE A 15 8.96 4.26 -0.65
N VAL A 16 7.69 3.86 -0.61
CA VAL A 16 7.04 3.14 -1.72
C VAL A 16 7.04 3.99 -2.99
N LEU A 17 6.65 5.27 -2.89
CA LEU A 17 6.60 6.18 -4.03
C LEU A 17 8.00 6.42 -4.63
N VAL A 18 9.02 6.57 -3.77
CA VAL A 18 10.43 6.69 -4.20
C VAL A 18 10.87 5.42 -4.93
N GLY A 19 10.57 4.24 -4.38
CA GLY A 19 10.88 2.96 -5.02
C GLY A 19 10.26 2.85 -6.41
N ILE A 20 8.98 3.17 -6.56
CA ILE A 20 8.30 3.16 -7.87
C ILE A 20 8.93 4.18 -8.83
N ALA A 21 9.27 5.38 -8.35
CA ALA A 21 9.89 6.41 -9.18
C ALA A 21 11.27 5.99 -9.70
N VAL A 22 12.08 5.34 -8.86
CA VAL A 22 13.39 4.78 -9.26
C VAL A 22 13.21 3.69 -10.31
N ILE A 23 12.23 2.80 -10.14
CA ILE A 23 11.96 1.73 -11.12
C ILE A 23 11.45 2.31 -12.44
N ALA A 24 10.59 3.33 -12.37
CA ALA A 24 10.05 4.01 -13.55
C ALA A 24 11.15 4.71 -14.38
N TYR A 25 12.24 5.16 -13.74
CA TYR A 25 13.40 5.70 -14.45
C TYR A 25 14.07 4.64 -15.34
N GLY A 26 14.10 3.37 -14.90
CA GLY A 26 14.67 2.27 -15.68
C GLY A 26 13.70 1.64 -16.67
N ASN A 27 12.47 1.35 -16.24
CA ASN A 27 11.46 0.70 -17.07
C ASN A 27 10.02 0.96 -16.57
N TYR A 28 9.25 1.68 -17.39
CA TYR A 28 7.85 2.01 -17.10
C TYR A 28 6.93 0.79 -16.97
N ILE A 29 7.16 -0.29 -17.74
CA ILE A 29 6.33 -1.50 -17.70
C ILE A 29 6.52 -2.22 -16.37
N VAL A 30 7.77 -2.30 -15.88
CA VAL A 30 8.07 -2.92 -14.58
C VAL A 30 7.46 -2.08 -13.45
N ALA A 31 7.59 -0.76 -13.51
CA ALA A 31 6.99 0.13 -12.53
C ALA A 31 5.46 -0.01 -12.47
N ALA A 32 4.80 -0.11 -13.64
CA ALA A 32 3.36 -0.35 -13.72
C ALA A 32 2.98 -1.71 -13.12
N GLY A 33 3.73 -2.78 -13.42
CA GLY A 33 3.52 -4.09 -12.82
C GLY A 33 3.61 -4.06 -11.29
N ILE A 34 4.61 -3.38 -10.74
CA ILE A 34 4.80 -3.22 -9.30
C ILE A 34 3.67 -2.39 -8.68
N ALA A 35 3.25 -1.30 -9.33
CA ALA A 35 2.13 -0.49 -8.86
C ALA A 35 0.84 -1.32 -8.75
N ILE A 36 0.57 -2.20 -9.73
CA ILE A 36 -0.58 -3.11 -9.70
C ILE A 36 -0.45 -4.10 -8.53
N VAL A 37 0.73 -4.69 -8.31
CA VAL A 37 0.99 -5.59 -7.17
C VAL A 37 0.73 -4.89 -5.84
N LEU A 38 1.20 -3.65 -5.68
CA LEU A 38 1.02 -2.87 -4.44
C LEU A 38 -0.45 -2.54 -4.18
N VAL A 39 -1.21 -2.19 -5.22
CA VAL A 39 -2.67 -1.99 -5.11
C VAL A 39 -3.35 -3.28 -4.67
N GLY A 40 -3.03 -4.41 -5.31
CA GLY A 40 -3.57 -5.71 -4.94
C GLY A 40 -3.27 -6.06 -3.47
N LEU A 41 -2.02 -5.90 -3.05
CA LEU A 41 -1.60 -6.14 -1.67
C LEU A 41 -2.35 -5.24 -0.69
N ALA A 42 -2.47 -3.94 -0.97
CA ALA A 42 -3.18 -3.01 -0.10
C ALA A 42 -4.66 -3.40 0.08
N LEU A 43 -5.32 -3.85 -1.00
CA LEU A 43 -6.69 -4.35 -0.95
C LEU A 43 -6.79 -5.65 -0.14
N THR A 44 -5.87 -6.61 -0.37
CA THR A 44 -5.83 -7.88 0.38
C THR A 44 -5.62 -7.65 1.87
N VAL A 45 -4.66 -6.80 2.25
CA VAL A 45 -4.40 -6.46 3.65
C VAL A 45 -5.60 -5.75 4.28
N LYS A 46 -6.21 -4.80 3.57
CA LYS A 46 -7.43 -4.13 4.05
C LYS A 46 -8.55 -5.14 4.31
N ALA A 47 -8.83 -6.03 3.36
CA ALA A 47 -9.87 -7.04 3.51
C ALA A 47 -9.58 -7.98 4.69
N LEU A 48 -8.32 -8.40 4.87
CA LEU A 48 -7.88 -9.23 5.98
C LEU A 48 -8.11 -8.52 7.33
N VAL A 49 -7.63 -7.29 7.48
CA VAL A 49 -7.77 -6.51 8.71
C VAL A 49 -9.24 -6.25 9.02
N SER A 50 -10.04 -5.86 8.03
CA SER A 50 -11.49 -5.66 8.21
C SER A 50 -12.19 -6.94 8.63
N GLY A 51 -11.85 -8.10 8.05
CA GLY A 51 -12.40 -9.39 8.46
C GLY A 51 -12.00 -9.78 9.88
N MET A 52 -10.76 -9.54 10.28
CA MET A 52 -10.27 -9.79 11.64
C MET A 52 -10.98 -8.90 12.67
N LEU A 53 -11.09 -7.60 12.42
CA LEU A 53 -11.78 -6.66 13.32
C LEU A 53 -13.26 -7.02 13.45
N GLY A 54 -13.92 -7.38 12.34
CA GLY A 54 -15.29 -7.88 12.35
C GLY A 54 -15.46 -9.16 13.17
N ALA A 55 -14.49 -10.09 13.13
CA ALA A 55 -14.51 -11.29 13.97
C ALA A 55 -14.40 -10.97 15.48
N PHE A 56 -13.81 -9.83 15.83
CA PHE A 56 -13.78 -9.31 17.21
C PHE A 56 -15.00 -8.46 17.58
N GLY A 57 -16.03 -8.41 16.74
CA GLY A 57 -17.24 -7.59 16.98
C GLY A 57 -17.02 -6.09 16.81
N MET A 58 -15.86 -5.68 16.29
CA MET A 58 -15.52 -4.29 15.99
C MET A 58 -15.83 -4.04 14.51
N MET A 59 -17.09 -3.70 14.23
CA MET A 59 -17.56 -3.24 12.92
C MET A 59 -17.84 -1.74 12.97
#